data_AF-A0A1Z4ER78-F1
#
_entry.id   AF-A0A1Z4ER78-F1
#
_cell.length_a   1.000
_cell.length_b   1.000
_cell.length_c   1.000
_cell.angle_alpha   90.00
_cell.angle_beta   90.00
_cell.angle_gamma   90.00
#
_symmetry.space_group_name_H-M   'P 1'
#
loop_
_entity.id
_entity.type
_entity.pdbx_description
1 polymer ?
#
loop_
_entity_poly.entity_id
_entity_poly.type
_entity_poly.pdbx_seq_one_letter_code
_entity_poly.pdbx_strand_id
1 'polypeptide(L)'
;MATSSDQPIEIAPFHAGGSLRGFVVCGRWPDSTKEWMQLLIVTVRIATLPGLLSTTTIFGAREDLPDDPAPGMVGLVIAEGTVLGESAVTPGRFAEHQPPALLMLHPPSETNPTLPECLGAASGCLLLPGLPHLGLEHRAAWVEAESDGTVTSVVSRVGIDPISDPDTAVLAMLLAA
;
A
#
# COMPACT_ATOMS: atom_id res chain seq x y z
N MET A 1 1.40 19.65 -26.10
CA MET A 1 2.23 18.80 -25.23
C MET A 1 1.50 18.72 -23.90
N ALA A 2 1.01 17.55 -23.51
CA ALA A 2 0.48 17.35 -22.17
C ALA A 2 1.63 17.59 -21.17
N THR A 3 1.40 18.38 -20.14
CA THR A 3 2.33 18.46 -19.00
C THR A 3 2.33 17.12 -18.28
N SER A 4 3.45 16.71 -17.67
CA SER A 4 3.57 15.43 -16.96
C SER A 4 2.46 15.18 -15.92
N SER A 5 1.82 16.25 -15.42
CA SER A 5 0.69 16.20 -14.48
C SER A 5 -0.61 15.62 -15.08
N ASP A 6 -0.77 15.62 -16.40
CA ASP A 6 -2.04 15.22 -17.07
C ASP A 6 -2.04 13.74 -17.50
N GLN A 7 -0.91 13.06 -17.33
CA GLN A 7 -0.80 11.62 -17.61
C GLN A 7 -1.45 10.81 -16.47
N PRO A 8 -2.32 9.82 -16.77
CA PRO A 8 -2.92 8.98 -15.74
C PRO A 8 -1.89 8.09 -15.06
N ILE A 9 -2.15 7.78 -13.79
CA ILE A 9 -1.46 6.73 -13.04
C ILE A 9 -2.20 5.43 -13.32
N GLU A 10 -1.52 4.49 -13.95
CA GLU A 10 -2.08 3.18 -14.28
C GLU A 10 -1.46 2.11 -13.39
N ILE A 11 -2.28 1.14 -12.97
CA ILE A 11 -1.87 0.11 -12.02
C ILE A 11 -2.33 -1.26 -12.52
N ALA A 12 -1.39 -2.20 -12.62
CA ALA A 12 -1.68 -3.57 -13.01
C ALA A 12 -1.18 -4.55 -11.94
N PRO A 13 -2.04 -5.37 -11.31
CA PRO A 13 -1.60 -6.38 -10.36
C PRO A 13 -0.84 -7.51 -11.08
N PHE A 14 0.16 -8.07 -10.42
CA PHE A 14 0.80 -9.30 -10.86
C PHE A 14 0.90 -10.30 -9.70
N HIS A 15 0.84 -11.58 -10.03
CA HIS A 15 0.83 -12.66 -9.05
C HIS A 15 1.82 -13.76 -9.46
N ALA A 16 2.30 -14.52 -8.47
CA ALA A 16 3.14 -15.68 -8.69
C ALA A 16 2.75 -16.78 -7.70
N GLY A 17 2.47 -17.97 -8.23
CA GLY A 17 1.98 -19.11 -7.44
C GLY A 17 0.58 -18.89 -6.86
N GLY A 18 -0.28 -18.10 -7.51
CA GLY A 18 -1.63 -17.78 -7.04
C GLY A 18 -1.72 -16.65 -6.00
N SER A 19 -0.58 -16.18 -5.48
CA SER A 19 -0.54 -15.06 -4.53
C SER A 19 -0.14 -13.76 -5.21
N LEU A 20 -0.81 -12.67 -4.83
CA LEU A 20 -0.48 -11.31 -5.25
C LEU A 20 0.97 -10.98 -4.85
N ARG A 21 1.76 -10.54 -5.82
CA ARG A 21 3.18 -10.18 -5.61
C ARG A 21 3.42 -8.69 -5.71
N GLY A 22 2.48 -7.94 -6.23
CA GLY A 22 2.59 -6.52 -6.32
C GLY A 22 1.79 -5.94 -7.46
N PHE A 23 2.16 -4.71 -7.80
CA PHE A 23 1.54 -3.91 -8.83
C PHE A 23 2.62 -3.23 -9.67
N VAL A 24 2.43 -3.24 -10.99
CA VAL A 24 3.18 -2.40 -11.92
C VAL A 24 2.52 -1.03 -11.95
N VAL A 25 3.34 0.02 -11.79
CA VAL A 25 2.90 1.42 -11.92
C VAL A 25 3.37 1.92 -13.29
N CYS A 26 2.42 2.42 -14.08
CA CYS A 26 2.67 2.95 -15.42
C CYS A 26 2.23 4.42 -15.52
N GLY A 27 2.79 5.11 -16.50
CA GLY A 27 2.48 6.50 -16.80
C GLY A 27 3.31 7.47 -15.97
N ARG A 28 2.98 7.62 -14.68
CA ARG A 28 3.75 8.41 -13.72
C ARG A 28 3.57 7.90 -12.29
N TRP A 29 4.49 8.28 -11.41
CA TRP A 29 4.34 8.05 -9.97
C TRP A 29 3.28 8.99 -9.37
N PRO A 30 2.53 8.55 -8.33
CA PRO A 30 1.69 9.43 -7.54
C PRO A 30 2.54 10.50 -6.84
N ASP A 31 2.15 11.76 -6.98
CA ASP A 31 2.91 12.92 -6.47
C ASP A 31 2.28 13.54 -5.21
N SER A 32 1.09 13.07 -4.83
CA SER A 32 0.33 13.62 -3.71
C SER A 32 -0.33 12.53 -2.88
N THR A 33 -0.64 12.84 -1.63
CA THR A 33 -1.37 11.92 -0.72
C THR A 33 -2.68 11.45 -1.32
N LYS A 34 -3.37 12.32 -2.07
CA LYS A 34 -4.63 11.98 -2.75
C LYS A 34 -4.42 10.87 -3.78
N GLU A 35 -3.37 10.97 -4.59
CA GLU A 35 -3.11 9.98 -5.64
C GLU A 35 -2.63 8.66 -5.06
N TRP A 36 -1.80 8.70 -4.01
CA TRP A 36 -1.45 7.50 -3.26
C TRP A 36 -2.66 6.85 -2.57
N MET A 37 -3.59 7.64 -2.05
CA MET A 37 -4.86 7.13 -1.51
C MET A 37 -5.72 6.50 -2.61
N GLN A 38 -5.75 7.07 -3.82
CA GLN A 38 -6.45 6.45 -4.96
C GLN A 38 -5.82 5.13 -5.38
N LEU A 39 -4.48 5.05 -5.36
CA LEU A 39 -3.74 3.80 -5.52
C LEU A 39 -4.17 2.79 -4.45
N LEU A 40 -4.19 3.19 -3.18
CA LEU A 40 -4.61 2.32 -2.06
C LEU A 40 -6.04 1.78 -2.28
N ILE A 41 -6.97 2.62 -2.75
CA ILE A 41 -8.34 2.19 -3.07
C ILE A 41 -8.32 1.05 -4.09
N VAL A 42 -7.55 1.18 -5.17
CA VAL A 42 -7.44 0.13 -6.21
C VAL A 42 -6.83 -1.14 -5.63
N THR A 43 -5.76 -1.03 -4.84
CA THR A 43 -5.08 -2.20 -4.26
C THR A 43 -5.94 -2.92 -3.22
N VAL A 44 -6.72 -2.20 -2.40
CA VAL A 44 -7.64 -2.81 -1.44
C VAL A 44 -8.79 -3.53 -2.15
N ARG A 45 -9.34 -2.95 -3.22
CA ARG A 45 -10.35 -3.63 -4.05
C ARG A 45 -9.83 -4.91 -4.70
N ILE A 46 -8.52 -5.01 -4.96
CA ILE A 46 -7.90 -6.24 -5.45
C ILE A 46 -7.71 -7.24 -4.30
N ALA A 47 -7.40 -6.77 -3.09
CA ALA A 47 -7.28 -7.60 -1.90
C ALA A 47 -8.60 -8.27 -1.47
N THR A 48 -9.76 -7.79 -1.95
CA THR A 48 -11.05 -8.46 -1.70
C THR A 48 -11.18 -9.80 -2.42
N LEU A 49 -10.36 -10.05 -3.46
CA LEU A 49 -10.41 -11.26 -4.25
C LEU A 49 -9.91 -12.47 -3.44
N PRO A 50 -10.75 -13.49 -3.20
CA PRO A 50 -10.38 -14.64 -2.38
C PRO A 50 -9.14 -15.36 -2.90
N GLY A 51 -8.20 -15.67 -2.01
CA GLY A 51 -7.00 -16.45 -2.31
C GLY A 51 -5.82 -15.66 -2.87
N LEU A 52 -6.00 -14.37 -3.24
CA LEU A 52 -4.87 -13.53 -3.68
C LEU A 52 -3.90 -13.20 -2.55
N LEU A 53 -4.43 -12.98 -1.33
CA LEU A 53 -3.64 -12.78 -0.12
C LEU A 53 -4.03 -13.88 0.89
N SER A 54 -3.04 -14.61 1.40
CA SER A 54 -3.26 -15.63 2.43
C SER A 54 -3.37 -15.04 3.83
N THR A 55 -2.77 -13.87 4.05
CA THR A 55 -2.69 -13.14 5.33
C THR A 55 -2.31 -11.70 5.04
N THR A 56 -2.32 -10.85 6.07
CA THR A 56 -1.89 -9.45 5.99
C THR A 56 -0.46 -9.34 5.45
N THR A 57 -0.32 -8.58 4.37
CA THR A 57 0.92 -8.49 3.57
C THR A 57 1.37 -7.05 3.44
N ILE A 58 2.68 -6.82 3.61
CA ILE A 58 3.35 -5.54 3.41
C ILE A 58 3.79 -5.40 1.95
N PHE A 59 3.56 -4.23 1.38
CA PHE A 59 4.05 -3.86 0.06
C PHE A 59 4.91 -2.59 0.14
N GLY A 60 6.06 -2.61 -0.52
CA GLY A 60 6.96 -1.47 -0.64
C GLY A 60 6.95 -0.90 -2.05
N ALA A 61 6.82 0.42 -2.17
CA ALA A 61 7.02 1.11 -3.43
C ALA A 61 8.52 1.14 -3.79
N ARG A 62 8.85 0.86 -5.05
CA ARG A 62 10.22 0.81 -5.59
C ARG A 62 10.25 1.50 -6.94
N GLU A 63 11.05 2.57 -7.01
CA GLU A 63 11.25 3.34 -8.24
C GLU A 63 12.22 2.64 -9.22
N ASP A 64 13.01 1.68 -8.72
CA ASP A 64 13.91 0.87 -9.55
C ASP A 64 13.12 -0.01 -10.52
N LEU A 65 13.47 0.11 -11.80
CA LEU A 65 12.89 -0.69 -12.88
C LEU A 65 13.65 -2.00 -13.07
N PRO A 66 12.97 -3.09 -13.51
CA PRO A 66 13.64 -4.30 -13.94
C PRO A 66 14.47 -4.05 -15.21
N ASP A 67 15.38 -4.97 -15.52
CA ASP A 67 16.27 -4.87 -16.69
C ASP A 67 15.52 -4.73 -18.04
N ASP A 68 14.34 -5.36 -18.15
CA ASP A 68 13.45 -5.27 -19.31
C ASP A 68 12.04 -4.78 -18.87
N PRO A 69 11.85 -3.46 -18.71
CA PRO A 69 10.59 -2.90 -18.25
C PRO A 69 9.54 -2.88 -19.36
N ALA A 70 8.29 -3.12 -18.99
CA ALA A 70 7.17 -2.94 -19.91
C ALA A 70 7.07 -1.46 -20.38
N PRO A 71 6.60 -1.18 -21.60
CA PRO A 71 6.46 0.19 -22.08
C PRO A 71 5.63 1.07 -21.14
N GLY A 72 6.17 2.23 -20.75
CA GLY A 72 5.49 3.19 -19.87
C GLY A 72 5.54 2.83 -18.38
N MET A 73 6.21 1.74 -18.00
CA MET A 73 6.46 1.39 -16.61
C MET A 73 7.37 2.44 -15.96
N VAL A 74 6.93 2.95 -14.81
CA VAL A 74 7.68 3.94 -14.01
C VAL A 74 8.11 3.39 -12.66
N GLY A 75 7.53 2.26 -12.21
CA GLY A 75 8.00 1.55 -11.04
C GLY A 75 7.06 0.45 -10.56
N LEU A 76 7.29 0.00 -9.33
CA LEU A 76 6.66 -1.18 -8.75
C LEU A 76 6.18 -0.93 -7.32
N VAL A 77 5.10 -1.58 -6.94
CA VAL A 77 4.72 -1.77 -5.53
C VAL A 77 4.79 -3.27 -5.27
N ILE A 78 5.79 -3.76 -4.55
CA ILE A 78 6.12 -5.19 -4.44
C ILE A 78 5.81 -5.71 -3.04
N ALA A 79 5.32 -6.94 -2.94
CA ALA A 79 5.17 -7.65 -1.67
C ALA A 79 6.55 -7.87 -1.01
N GLU A 80 6.74 -7.27 0.16
CA GLU A 80 7.98 -7.37 0.94
C GLU A 80 7.95 -8.56 1.90
N GLY A 81 6.75 -8.98 2.31
CA GLY A 81 6.53 -10.09 3.22
C GLY A 81 5.22 -9.93 3.98
N THR A 82 4.99 -10.80 4.95
CA THR A 82 3.79 -10.78 5.80
C THR A 82 4.04 -10.00 7.08
N VAL A 83 2.98 -9.71 7.84
CA VAL A 83 3.14 -9.13 9.20
C VAL A 83 3.54 -10.20 10.21
N LEU A 84 2.99 -11.41 10.06
CA LEU A 84 3.23 -12.55 10.94
C LEU A 84 3.64 -13.78 10.13
N GLY A 85 4.29 -14.74 10.79
CA GLY A 85 4.69 -16.02 10.20
C GLY A 85 6.11 -16.04 9.65
N GLU A 86 6.43 -17.08 8.87
CA GLU A 86 7.81 -17.35 8.40
C GLU A 86 8.34 -16.29 7.42
N SER A 87 7.44 -15.62 6.70
CA SER A 87 7.78 -14.53 5.77
C SER A 87 7.61 -13.14 6.39
N ALA A 88 7.58 -13.06 7.73
CA ALA A 88 7.36 -11.79 8.43
C ALA A 88 8.50 -10.81 8.15
N VAL A 89 8.14 -9.58 7.78
CA VAL A 89 9.13 -8.52 7.57
C VAL A 89 9.68 -8.08 8.93
N THR A 90 11.00 -8.07 9.07
CA THR A 90 11.64 -7.70 10.34
C THR A 90 11.59 -6.19 10.59
N PRO A 91 11.50 -5.75 11.87
CA PRO A 91 11.70 -4.35 12.24
C PRO A 91 12.98 -3.76 11.62
N GLY A 92 12.93 -2.49 11.23
CA GLY A 92 14.07 -1.78 10.61
C GLY A 92 14.50 -2.29 9.23
N ARG A 93 13.71 -3.14 8.56
CA ARG A 93 14.01 -3.64 7.21
C ARG A 93 14.35 -2.53 6.21
N PHE A 94 13.75 -1.36 6.36
CA PHE A 94 13.91 -0.20 5.47
C PHE A 94 14.67 0.96 6.11
N ALA A 95 15.37 0.73 7.22
CA ALA A 95 16.11 1.78 7.94
C ALA A 95 17.18 2.46 7.06
N GLU A 96 17.88 1.68 6.24
CA GLU A 96 18.95 2.19 5.35
C GLU A 96 18.41 2.78 4.04
N HIS A 97 17.28 2.28 3.56
CA HIS A 97 16.67 2.70 2.30
C HIS A 97 15.15 2.73 2.43
N GLN A 98 14.63 3.91 2.75
CA GLN A 98 13.19 4.09 2.95
C GLN A 98 12.47 4.16 1.60
N PRO A 99 11.46 3.31 1.37
CA PRO A 99 10.63 3.41 0.18
C PRO A 99 9.76 4.69 0.24
N PRO A 100 9.35 5.25 -0.91
CA PRO A 100 8.49 6.44 -0.94
C PRO A 100 7.09 6.18 -0.35
N ALA A 101 6.66 4.92 -0.31
CA ALA A 101 5.42 4.49 0.31
C ALA A 101 5.53 3.04 0.79
N LEU A 102 4.85 2.74 1.90
CA LEU A 102 4.54 1.39 2.35
C LEU A 102 3.02 1.20 2.37
N LEU A 103 2.57 0.03 1.96
CA LEU A 103 1.18 -0.39 2.07
C LEU A 103 1.11 -1.65 2.94
N MET A 104 0.02 -1.78 3.69
CA MET A 104 -0.39 -3.00 4.35
C MET A 104 -1.78 -3.36 3.84
N LEU A 105 -1.93 -4.56 3.27
CA LEU A 105 -3.22 -5.04 2.76
C LEU A 105 -3.68 -6.24 3.59
N HIS A 106 -4.91 -6.17 4.08
CA HIS A 106 -5.57 -7.23 4.84
C HIS A 106 -6.58 -7.94 3.94
N PRO A 107 -6.53 -9.28 3.83
CA PRO A 107 -7.58 -10.03 3.17
C PRO A 107 -8.89 -10.01 4.00
N PRO A 108 -10.04 -10.33 3.39
CA PRO A 108 -11.32 -10.46 4.09
C PRO A 108 -11.32 -11.31 5.36
N SER A 109 -10.45 -12.32 5.44
CA SER A 109 -10.32 -13.20 6.60
C SER A 109 -9.62 -12.55 7.80
N GLU A 110 -8.97 -11.40 7.63
CA GLU A 110 -8.21 -10.70 8.68
C GLU A 110 -8.65 -9.25 8.90
N THR A 111 -9.60 -8.75 8.11
CA THR A 111 -10.20 -7.44 8.32
C THR A 111 -11.35 -7.54 9.31
N ASN A 112 -11.34 -6.64 10.31
CA ASN A 112 -12.51 -6.36 11.13
C ASN A 112 -13.12 -5.03 10.66
N PRO A 113 -14.16 -5.05 9.82
CA PRO A 113 -14.68 -3.85 9.17
C PRO A 113 -15.27 -2.86 10.18
N THR A 114 -15.19 -1.58 9.86
CA THR A 114 -15.76 -0.51 10.69
C THR A 114 -17.28 -0.64 10.81
N LEU A 115 -17.95 -1.06 9.73
CA LEU A 115 -19.39 -1.26 9.67
C LEU A 115 -19.76 -2.75 9.81
N PRO A 116 -20.63 -3.15 10.76
CA PRO A 116 -21.01 -4.55 10.95
C PRO A 116 -21.64 -5.23 9.73
N GLU A 117 -22.33 -4.48 8.87
CA GLU A 117 -22.95 -5.00 7.64
C GLU A 117 -21.93 -5.38 6.56
N CYS A 118 -20.68 -4.91 6.66
CA CYS A 118 -19.61 -5.12 5.68
C CYS A 118 -18.71 -6.32 6.03
N LEU A 119 -19.24 -7.33 6.74
CA LEU A 119 -18.47 -8.54 7.06
C LEU A 119 -17.91 -9.21 5.79
N GLY A 120 -16.61 -9.52 5.81
CA GLY A 120 -15.89 -10.01 4.64
C GLY A 120 -15.37 -8.91 3.71
N ALA A 121 -15.37 -7.64 4.15
CA ALA A 121 -14.61 -6.58 3.50
C ALA A 121 -13.09 -6.82 3.63
N ALA A 122 -12.32 -6.37 2.66
CA ALA A 122 -10.87 -6.21 2.80
C ALA A 122 -10.55 -4.78 3.28
N SER A 123 -9.39 -4.60 3.88
CA SER A 123 -8.90 -3.29 4.30
C SER A 123 -7.44 -3.09 3.93
N GLY A 124 -6.99 -1.85 3.97
CA GLY A 124 -5.58 -1.55 3.83
C GLY A 124 -5.19 -0.19 4.37
N CYS A 125 -3.91 -0.09 4.72
CA CYS A 125 -3.25 1.10 5.20
C CYS A 125 -2.14 1.51 4.24
N LEU A 126 -1.95 2.80 4.04
CA LEU A 126 -0.83 3.41 3.36
C LEU A 126 -0.09 4.29 4.36
N LEU A 127 1.23 4.14 4.43
CA LEU A 127 2.12 5.09 5.08
C LEU A 127 3.02 5.75 4.02
N LEU A 128 2.99 7.08 3.98
CA LEU A 128 3.96 7.90 3.27
C LEU A 128 4.97 8.44 4.27
N PRO A 129 6.23 7.94 4.27
CA PRO A 129 7.24 8.39 5.19
C PRO A 129 7.49 9.90 5.05
N GLY A 130 7.49 10.59 6.17
CA GLY A 130 7.97 11.96 6.28
C GLY A 130 9.43 12.00 6.70
N LEU A 131 9.96 13.21 6.81
CA LEU A 131 11.21 13.52 7.49
C LEU A 131 10.88 14.49 8.64
N PRO A 132 10.40 14.00 9.79
CA PRO A 132 9.89 14.88 10.86
C PRO A 132 10.93 15.87 11.37
N HIS A 133 12.21 15.49 11.37
CA HIS A 133 13.32 16.37 11.74
C HIS A 133 13.53 17.54 10.75
N LEU A 134 12.96 17.47 9.55
CA LEU A 134 12.90 18.55 8.57
C LEU A 134 11.51 19.20 8.50
N GLY A 135 10.60 18.88 9.43
CA GLY A 135 9.22 19.33 9.43
C GLY A 135 8.34 18.69 8.35
N LEU A 136 8.82 17.63 7.70
CA LEU A 136 8.01 16.86 6.74
C LEU A 136 7.29 15.75 7.51
N GLU A 137 6.00 15.96 7.74
CA GLU A 137 5.18 15.03 8.52
C GLU A 137 4.89 13.72 7.78
N HIS A 138 4.74 12.63 8.55
CA HIS A 138 4.15 11.39 8.05
C HIS A 138 2.70 11.62 7.62
N ARG A 139 2.32 10.94 6.56
CA ARG A 139 0.95 10.97 6.03
C ARG A 139 0.48 9.55 5.87
N ALA A 140 -0.80 9.31 6.12
CA ALA A 140 -1.36 7.98 5.98
C ALA A 140 -2.78 8.01 5.45
N ALA A 141 -3.18 6.89 4.85
CA ALA A 141 -4.55 6.65 4.46
C ALA A 141 -4.98 5.23 4.82
N TRP A 142 -6.27 5.06 5.07
CA TRP A 142 -6.91 3.78 5.36
C TRP A 142 -8.14 3.63 4.48
N VAL A 143 -8.34 2.44 3.94
CA VAL A 143 -9.47 2.12 3.06
C VAL A 143 -10.07 0.78 3.45
N GLU A 144 -11.40 0.68 3.38
CA GLU A 144 -12.15 -0.56 3.44
C GLU A 144 -12.96 -0.74 2.16
N ALA A 145 -13.02 -1.97 1.64
CA ALA A 145 -13.86 -2.31 0.50
C ALA A 145 -14.52 -3.69 0.66
N GLU A 146 -15.79 -3.78 0.28
CA GLU A 146 -16.57 -5.01 0.30
C GLU A 146 -16.14 -5.99 -0.79
N SER A 147 -16.64 -7.23 -0.71
CA SER A 147 -16.31 -8.30 -1.66
C SER A 147 -16.65 -7.98 -3.13
N ASP A 148 -17.60 -7.09 -3.40
CA ASP A 148 -17.94 -6.60 -4.74
C ASP A 148 -17.05 -5.42 -5.20
N GLY A 149 -16.12 -4.99 -4.34
CA GLY A 149 -15.23 -3.86 -4.56
C GLY A 149 -15.85 -2.50 -4.26
N THR A 150 -17.03 -2.43 -3.64
CA THR A 150 -17.62 -1.19 -3.13
C THR A 150 -16.79 -0.65 -1.98
N VAL A 151 -16.36 0.61 -2.06
CA VAL A 151 -15.55 1.26 -1.02
C VAL A 151 -16.48 1.82 0.05
N THR A 152 -16.30 1.39 1.29
CA THR A 152 -17.17 1.74 2.43
C THR A 152 -16.54 2.76 3.36
N SER A 153 -15.21 2.82 3.42
CA SER A 153 -14.47 3.79 4.23
C SER A 153 -13.22 4.25 3.50
N VAL A 154 -12.96 5.57 3.57
CA VAL A 154 -11.71 6.19 3.13
C VAL A 154 -11.35 7.29 4.13
N VAL A 155 -10.19 7.16 4.76
CA VAL A 155 -9.64 8.16 5.68
C VAL A 155 -8.24 8.51 5.23
N SER A 156 -7.92 9.80 5.14
CA SER A 156 -6.56 10.29 4.83
C SER A 156 -6.18 11.38 5.82
N ARG A 157 -4.95 11.32 6.35
CA ARG A 157 -4.45 12.25 7.36
C ARG A 157 -3.00 12.67 7.07
N VAL A 158 -2.69 13.87 7.51
CA VAL A 158 -1.34 14.47 7.52
C VAL A 158 -0.99 14.77 8.97
N GLY A 159 0.29 14.67 9.34
CA GLY A 159 0.70 14.92 10.73
C GLY A 159 0.30 13.80 11.68
N ILE A 160 0.23 12.56 11.18
CA ILE A 160 -0.12 11.43 12.02
C ILE A 160 1.01 11.08 12.98
N ASP A 161 0.63 10.68 14.19
CA ASP A 161 1.52 9.91 15.07
C ASP A 161 1.39 8.42 14.70
N PRO A 162 2.42 7.77 14.13
CA PRO A 162 2.29 6.41 13.62
C PRO A 162 1.94 5.38 14.70
N ILE A 163 2.18 5.64 15.98
CA ILE A 163 1.83 4.68 17.05
C ILE A 163 0.35 4.73 17.44
N SER A 164 -0.42 5.70 16.94
CA SER A 164 -1.84 5.88 17.26
C SER A 164 -2.76 4.91 16.53
N ASP A 165 -2.25 4.17 15.55
CA ASP A 165 -3.00 3.16 14.78
C ASP A 165 -2.09 1.94 14.53
N PRO A 166 -2.59 0.70 14.71
CA PRO A 166 -1.77 -0.51 14.65
C PRO A 166 -1.08 -0.72 13.30
N ASP A 167 -1.76 -0.43 12.18
CA ASP A 167 -1.19 -0.64 10.86
C ASP A 167 -0.04 0.35 10.63
N THR A 168 -0.27 1.64 10.94
CA THR A 168 0.80 2.64 10.83
C THR A 168 1.95 2.40 11.80
N ALA A 169 1.68 1.79 12.97
CA ALA A 169 2.72 1.46 13.95
C ALA A 169 3.64 0.35 13.41
N VAL A 170 3.05 -0.69 12.81
CA VAL A 170 3.82 -1.74 12.13
C VAL A 170 4.62 -1.16 10.98
N LEU A 171 4.01 -0.37 10.10
CA LEU A 171 4.70 0.24 8.96
C LEU A 171 5.85 1.16 9.40
N ALA A 172 5.65 1.97 10.44
CA ALA A 172 6.69 2.83 10.99
C ALA A 172 7.83 2.04 11.64
N MET A 173 7.52 0.93 12.32
CA MET A 173 8.54 0.04 12.89
C MET A 173 9.46 -0.56 11.82
N LEU A 174 8.98 -0.77 10.58
CA LEU A 174 9.83 -1.25 9.48
C LEU A 174 10.82 -0.18 8.97
N LEU A 175 10.52 1.11 9.21
CA LEU A 175 11.36 2.24 8.83
C LEU A 175 12.35 2.67 9.93
N ALA A 176 12.06 2.32 11.19
CA ALA A 176 12.86 2.72 12.34
C ALA A 176 14.21 2.00 12.40
N ALA A 177 15.28 2.74 12.67
CA ALA A 177 16.64 2.22 12.87
C ALA A 177 16.94 1.99 14.37
#